data_AF-A0A955F5J4-F1
#
_entry.id   AF-A0A955F5J4-F1
#
_cell.length_a   1.000
_cell.length_b   1.000
_cell.length_c   1.000
_cell.angle_alpha   90.00
_cell.angle_beta   90.00
_cell.angle_gamma   90.00
#
_symmetry.space_group_name_H-M   'P 1'
#
loop_
_entity.id
_entity.type
_entity.pdbx_description
1 polymer ?
#
loop_
_entity_poly.entity_id
_entity_poly.type
_entity_poly.pdbx_seq_one_letter_code
_entity_poly.pdbx_strand_id
1 'polypeptide(L)'
;MRRYLSPRARFALMASFLVTAMTGIAGAQTWGFPLVVQNPTDVDMIDVPVATGLPLPHDLPIYDPGQNFILVDDTGTAVPSQCKVLSRWFGERDDLSRNAKWVLSMFRASVPAQSSRTWYVRAGIAQPGLVTHADLANFVEVSTGSATFRLSKVNYTVFDEVRIGGQVVTAGPGALEVRDVAGNLVPVTLTGTVIEDVGTVRTVVKQTGRLASLGLDFTVRYFFWNGSHDVKGDFRLEKKGSNGEMGYMGSTIDHPHLQDLKVVG
;
A
#
# COMPACT_ATOMS: atom_id res chain seq x y z
N MET A 1 -14.70 1.49 28.88
CA MET A 1 -14.80 2.84 28.31
C MET A 1 -13.78 2.96 27.17
N ARG A 2 -14.16 2.63 25.92
CA ARG A 2 -13.26 2.70 24.76
C ARG A 2 -13.16 4.16 24.32
N ARG A 3 -12.00 4.80 24.53
CA ARG A 3 -11.72 6.12 23.97
C ARG A 3 -11.45 5.96 22.48
N TYR A 4 -12.37 6.44 21.64
CA TYR A 4 -12.11 6.63 20.21
C TYR A 4 -11.05 7.72 20.06
N LEU A 5 -9.87 7.36 19.59
CA LEU A 5 -8.80 8.30 19.24
C LEU A 5 -9.16 9.03 17.95
N SER A 6 -8.88 10.34 17.93
CA SER A 6 -9.20 11.23 16.82
C SER A 6 -8.40 10.91 15.54
N PRO A 7 -8.87 11.30 14.33
CA PRO A 7 -8.31 10.89 13.03
C PRO A 7 -6.94 11.48 12.65
N ARG A 8 -6.18 12.05 13.61
CA ARG A 8 -4.93 12.79 13.34
C ARG A 8 -3.64 12.02 13.65
N ALA A 9 -3.71 10.77 14.09
CA ALA A 9 -2.54 9.91 14.17
C ALA A 9 -2.19 9.37 12.76
N ARG A 10 -1.44 10.16 11.99
CA ARG A 10 -0.72 9.63 10.82
C ARG A 10 0.38 8.70 11.37
N PHE A 11 0.08 7.41 11.43
CA PHE A 11 1.00 6.37 11.87
C PHE A 11 2.24 6.32 10.96
N ALA A 12 3.38 6.78 11.46
CA ALA A 12 4.66 6.69 10.79
C ALA A 12 5.58 5.81 11.63
N LEU A 13 5.70 4.54 11.25
CA LEU A 13 6.86 3.74 11.63
C LEU A 13 8.03 4.16 10.75
N MET A 14 9.12 4.56 11.39
CA MET A 14 10.34 4.90 10.69
C MET A 14 11.24 3.67 10.68
N ALA A 15 11.50 3.15 9.48
CA ALA A 15 12.52 2.14 9.28
C ALA A 15 13.82 2.85 8.92
N SER A 16 14.87 2.64 9.71
CA SER A 16 16.20 3.19 9.45
C SER A 16 17.17 2.06 9.11
N PHE A 17 18.08 2.35 8.18
CA PHE A 17 19.16 1.44 7.80
C PHE A 17 20.42 1.80 8.55
N LEU A 18 21.02 0.82 9.22
CA LEU A 18 22.39 0.92 9.68
C LEU A 18 23.21 -0.11 8.92
N VAL A 19 24.02 0.34 7.96
CA VAL A 19 24.97 -0.54 7.26
C VAL A 19 26.19 -0.70 8.16
N THR A 20 26.16 -1.70 9.04
CA THR A 20 27.34 -2.10 9.80
C THR A 20 28.05 -3.19 9.02
N ALA A 21 29.26 -2.92 8.53
CA ALA A 21 30.13 -3.95 7.98
C ALA A 21 30.50 -4.93 9.11
N MET A 22 29.90 -6.12 9.14
CA MET A 22 30.28 -7.16 10.11
C MET A 22 31.43 -7.99 9.54
N THR A 23 32.60 -7.85 10.14
CA THR A 23 33.72 -8.77 9.95
C THR A 23 33.47 -10.08 10.69
N GLY A 24 33.29 -11.15 9.92
CA GLY A 24 33.77 -12.51 10.22
C GLY A 24 33.14 -13.28 11.38
N ILE A 25 32.20 -14.19 11.06
CA ILE A 25 32.15 -15.52 11.67
C ILE A 25 32.06 -16.53 10.53
N ALA A 26 33.01 -17.47 10.48
CA ALA A 26 33.06 -18.51 9.46
C ALA A 26 31.89 -19.49 9.64
N GLY A 27 30.97 -19.48 8.67
CA GLY A 27 29.82 -20.37 8.56
C GLY A 27 28.82 -19.78 7.57
N ALA A 28 28.55 -20.50 6.47
CA ALA A 28 27.57 -20.19 5.41
C ALA A 28 27.31 -18.69 5.20
N GLN A 29 28.10 -18.04 4.33
CA GLN A 29 28.05 -16.62 3.94
C GLN A 29 26.82 -15.86 4.48
N THR A 30 26.88 -15.44 5.75
CA THR A 30 25.76 -14.83 6.49
C THR A 30 25.79 -13.33 6.25
N TRP A 31 25.71 -12.92 4.98
CA TRP A 31 25.45 -11.52 4.67
C TRP A 31 23.99 -11.24 5.03
N GLY A 32 23.80 -10.20 5.84
CA GLY A 32 22.46 -9.72 6.15
C GLY A 32 22.47 -8.25 6.51
N PHE A 33 21.44 -7.55 6.09
CA PHE A 33 21.27 -6.13 6.36
C PHE A 33 20.25 -5.98 7.49
N PRO A 34 20.61 -5.35 8.62
CA PRO A 34 19.66 -5.11 9.69
C PRO A 34 18.67 -4.00 9.28
N LEU A 35 17.40 -4.25 9.54
CA LEU A 35 16.31 -3.29 9.42
C LEU A 35 15.83 -2.96 10.83
N VAL A 36 16.11 -1.75 11.29
CA VAL A 36 15.63 -1.29 12.59
C VAL A 36 14.32 -0.56 12.36
N VAL A 37 13.25 -1.10 12.93
CA VAL A 37 11.92 -0.49 12.91
C VAL A 37 11.66 0.14 14.27
N GLN A 38 11.37 1.45 14.26
CA GLN A 38 11.18 2.23 15.48
C GLN A 38 9.73 2.63 15.65
N ASN A 39 9.18 2.39 16.85
CA ASN A 39 7.89 2.92 17.26
C ASN A 39 8.11 4.09 18.24
N PRO A 40 8.04 5.34 17.78
CA PRO A 40 8.24 6.51 18.64
C PRO A 40 6.99 6.87 19.47
N THR A 41 5.87 6.18 19.26
CA THR A 41 4.59 6.53 19.91
C THR A 41 4.47 5.90 21.31
N ASP A 42 3.52 6.37 22.10
CA ASP A 42 3.19 5.86 23.44
C ASP A 42 2.25 4.64 23.42
N VAL A 43 1.94 4.11 22.24
CA VAL A 43 1.08 2.94 22.06
C VAL A 43 1.83 1.81 21.36
N ASP A 44 1.53 0.58 21.74
CA ASP A 44 2.05 -0.59 21.05
C ASP A 44 1.55 -0.62 19.60
N MET A 45 2.48 -0.77 18.65
CA MET A 45 2.16 -1.01 17.25
C MET A 45 2.16 -2.51 17.03
N ILE A 46 0.98 -3.13 16.98
CA ILE A 46 0.85 -4.58 16.82
C ILE A 46 0.46 -4.91 15.39
N ASP A 47 1.25 -5.77 14.76
CA ASP A 47 1.00 -6.33 13.42
C ASP A 47 0.68 -5.24 12.39
N VAL A 48 1.49 -4.18 12.32
CA VAL A 48 1.23 -3.06 11.40
C VAL A 48 2.09 -3.18 10.13
N PRO A 49 1.60 -2.67 8.99
CA PRO A 49 2.33 -2.73 7.75
C PRO A 49 3.58 -1.84 7.79
N VAL A 50 4.72 -2.42 7.40
CA VAL A 50 5.99 -1.73 7.24
C VAL A 50 6.43 -1.83 5.78
N ALA A 51 6.88 -0.71 5.22
CA ALA A 51 7.48 -0.65 3.89
C ALA A 51 8.75 0.19 3.95
N THR A 52 9.86 -0.37 3.44
CA THR A 52 11.17 0.29 3.50
C THR A 52 12.01 0.01 2.26
N GLY A 53 12.82 0.98 1.84
CA GLY A 53 13.68 0.87 0.65
C GLY A 53 15.06 0.35 1.01
N LEU A 54 15.39 -0.88 0.61
CA LEU A 54 16.70 -1.50 0.75
C LEU A 54 17.65 -1.03 -0.37
N PRO A 55 18.76 -0.32 -0.07
CA PRO A 55 19.85 -0.14 -1.02
C PRO A 55 20.66 -1.42 -1.13
N LEU A 56 20.99 -1.84 -2.35
CA LEU A 56 21.81 -3.03 -2.60
C LEU A 56 23.14 -2.64 -3.28
N PRO A 57 24.27 -3.21 -2.83
CA PRO A 57 25.56 -3.08 -3.51
C PRO A 57 25.50 -3.55 -4.96
N HIS A 58 26.32 -2.95 -5.84
CA HIS A 58 26.31 -3.27 -7.27
C HIS A 58 26.81 -4.71 -7.55
N ASP A 59 27.71 -5.21 -6.70
CA ASP A 59 28.38 -6.50 -6.79
C ASP A 59 27.56 -7.65 -6.19
N LEU A 60 26.40 -7.36 -5.60
CA LEU A 60 25.48 -8.36 -5.09
C LEU A 60 24.53 -8.82 -6.22
N PRO A 61 24.61 -10.09 -6.68
CA PRO A 61 23.92 -10.57 -7.89
C PRO A 61 22.44 -10.89 -7.62
N ILE A 62 21.66 -9.88 -7.22
CA ILE A 62 20.23 -10.03 -6.91
C ILE A 62 19.41 -9.56 -8.09
N TYR A 63 18.86 -10.50 -8.85
CA TYR A 63 17.98 -10.20 -9.98
C TYR A 63 16.51 -10.21 -9.55
N ASP A 64 16.14 -11.16 -8.69
CA ASP A 64 14.80 -11.31 -8.13
C ASP A 64 14.87 -11.41 -6.59
N PRO A 65 14.67 -10.28 -5.89
CA PRO A 65 14.62 -10.24 -4.44
C PRO A 65 13.64 -11.24 -3.80
N GLY A 66 12.54 -11.63 -4.47
CA GLY A 66 11.59 -12.60 -3.92
C GLY A 66 12.15 -14.02 -3.83
N GLN A 67 13.12 -14.35 -4.69
CA GLN A 67 13.80 -15.64 -4.74
C GLN A 67 15.17 -15.61 -4.06
N ASN A 68 15.64 -14.43 -3.64
CA ASN A 68 16.98 -14.25 -3.10
C ASN A 68 17.00 -13.66 -1.68
N PHE A 69 15.89 -13.09 -1.19
CA PHE A 69 15.78 -12.58 0.17
C PHE A 69 14.76 -13.33 1.01
N ILE A 70 15.16 -13.63 2.24
CA ILE A 70 14.26 -13.93 3.35
C ILE A 70 14.38 -12.83 4.39
N LEU A 71 13.25 -12.41 4.96
CA LEU A 71 13.23 -11.54 6.13
C LEU A 71 13.03 -12.39 7.37
N VAL A 72 13.90 -12.23 8.35
CA VAL A 72 13.79 -12.87 9.66
C VAL A 72 13.73 -11.84 10.77
N ASP A 73 13.05 -12.16 11.86
CA ASP A 73 13.07 -11.32 13.07
C ASP A 73 14.35 -11.51 13.91
N ASP A 74 14.40 -10.88 15.07
CA ASP A 74 15.49 -10.97 16.04
C ASP A 74 15.70 -12.37 16.63
N THR A 75 14.71 -13.25 16.55
CA THR A 75 14.81 -14.67 16.96
C THR A 75 15.30 -15.57 15.82
N GLY A 76 15.42 -15.04 14.61
CA GLY A 76 15.74 -15.81 13.40
C GLY A 76 14.52 -16.47 12.75
N THR A 77 13.30 -16.15 13.21
CA THR A 77 12.06 -16.68 12.64
C THR A 77 11.75 -15.94 11.33
N ALA A 78 11.49 -16.71 10.26
CA ALA A 78 11.09 -16.15 8.98
C ALA A 78 9.72 -15.48 9.08
N VAL A 79 9.59 -14.29 8.51
CA VAL A 79 8.33 -13.54 8.46
C VAL A 79 7.84 -13.37 7.02
N PRO A 80 6.53 -13.41 6.78
CA PRO A 80 5.98 -13.11 5.47
C PRO A 80 6.47 -11.76 4.96
N SER A 81 7.09 -11.75 3.78
CA SER A 81 7.64 -10.54 3.18
C SER A 81 7.44 -10.52 1.67
N GLN A 82 7.36 -9.32 1.12
CA GLN A 82 7.23 -9.08 -0.30
C GLN A 82 8.23 -8.00 -0.70
N CYS A 83 8.96 -8.27 -1.78
CA CYS A 83 9.94 -7.34 -2.32
C CYS A 83 9.49 -6.85 -3.70
N LYS A 84 9.79 -5.59 -4.01
CA LYS A 84 9.56 -4.98 -5.32
C LYS A 84 10.79 -4.22 -5.75
N VAL A 85 11.35 -4.56 -6.92
CA VAL A 85 12.47 -3.80 -7.49
C VAL A 85 11.99 -2.40 -7.88
N LEU A 86 12.67 -1.38 -7.34
CA LEU A 86 12.42 0.04 -7.64
C LEU A 86 13.37 0.57 -8.71
N SER A 87 14.59 0.04 -8.78
CA SER A 87 15.58 0.36 -9.81
C SER A 87 16.66 -0.71 -9.89
N ARG A 88 17.40 -0.74 -11.01
CA ARG A 88 18.50 -1.67 -11.27
C ARG A 88 19.79 -0.92 -11.58
N TRP A 89 20.92 -1.55 -11.32
CA TRP A 89 22.24 -1.03 -11.68
C TRP A 89 22.45 -1.18 -13.19
N PHE A 90 22.85 -0.09 -13.85
CA PHE A 90 23.21 -0.08 -15.28
C PHE A 90 22.13 -0.58 -16.23
N GLY A 91 20.86 -0.37 -15.90
CA GLY A 91 19.74 -0.68 -16.78
C GLY A 91 18.42 -0.13 -16.27
N GLU A 92 17.39 -0.32 -17.09
CA GLU A 92 16.02 0.03 -16.75
C GLU A 92 15.47 -0.86 -15.63
N ARG A 93 14.42 -0.40 -14.96
CA ARG A 93 13.80 -1.12 -13.84
C ARG A 93 13.37 -2.55 -14.21
N ASP A 94 12.91 -2.74 -15.44
CA ASP A 94 12.37 -4.00 -15.93
C ASP A 94 13.41 -4.87 -16.66
N ASP A 95 14.67 -4.44 -16.73
CA ASP A 95 15.77 -5.24 -17.29
C ASP A 95 16.18 -6.35 -16.29
N LEU A 96 15.56 -7.51 -16.43
CA LEU A 96 15.77 -8.66 -15.53
C LEU A 96 17.21 -9.23 -15.59
N SER A 97 18.04 -8.81 -16.53
CA SER A 97 19.46 -9.20 -16.62
C SER A 97 20.39 -8.38 -15.72
N ARG A 98 19.86 -7.38 -15.01
CA ARG A 98 20.63 -6.44 -14.19
C ARG A 98 20.37 -6.60 -12.70
N ASN A 99 21.40 -6.38 -11.89
CA ASN A 99 21.29 -6.43 -10.43
C ASN A 99 20.34 -5.34 -9.93
N ALA A 100 19.49 -5.69 -8.96
CA ALA A 100 18.65 -4.74 -8.24
C ALA A 100 19.52 -3.74 -7.47
N LYS A 101 19.16 -2.46 -7.56
CA LYS A 101 19.84 -1.36 -6.87
C LYS A 101 19.05 -0.88 -5.66
N TRP A 102 17.75 -0.69 -5.86
CA TRP A 102 16.82 -0.31 -4.81
C TRP A 102 15.66 -1.29 -4.81
N VAL A 103 15.36 -1.84 -3.64
CA VAL A 103 14.26 -2.80 -3.45
C VAL A 103 13.34 -2.26 -2.37
N LEU A 104 12.04 -2.16 -2.64
CA LEU A 104 11.04 -1.95 -1.61
C LEU A 104 10.77 -3.29 -0.92
N SER A 105 11.09 -3.40 0.36
CA SER A 105 10.71 -4.53 1.21
C SER A 105 9.45 -4.18 2.01
N MET A 106 8.52 -5.10 2.07
CA MET A 106 7.22 -4.94 2.73
C MET A 106 6.91 -6.16 3.59
N PHE A 107 6.50 -5.93 4.83
CA PHE A 107 6.18 -6.97 5.81
C PHE A 107 5.28 -6.37 6.90
N ARG A 108 4.87 -7.18 7.88
CA ARG A 108 4.14 -6.71 9.06
C ARG A 108 4.99 -6.86 10.30
N ALA A 109 4.94 -5.87 11.18
CA ALA A 109 5.79 -5.78 12.36
C ALA A 109 4.98 -5.45 13.60
N SER A 110 5.39 -6.04 14.73
CA SER A 110 4.93 -5.65 16.07
C SER A 110 6.09 -5.02 16.83
N VAL A 111 5.93 -3.77 17.26
CA VAL A 111 6.94 -2.98 17.98
C VAL A 111 6.26 -2.31 19.18
N PRO A 112 6.69 -2.62 20.43
CA PRO A 112 6.13 -1.97 21.62
C PRO A 112 6.24 -0.45 21.60
N ALA A 113 5.43 0.24 22.39
CA ALA A 113 5.50 1.68 22.60
C ALA A 113 6.94 2.15 22.90
N GLN A 114 7.34 3.28 22.31
CA GLN A 114 8.63 3.95 22.55
C GLN A 114 9.85 3.03 22.42
N SER A 115 9.81 2.07 21.51
CA SER A 115 10.85 1.04 21.38
C SER A 115 11.28 0.84 19.94
N SER A 116 12.20 -0.09 19.72
CA SER A 116 12.64 -0.52 18.40
C SER A 116 12.82 -2.04 18.39
N ARG A 117 12.61 -2.65 17.22
CA ARG A 117 13.00 -4.04 16.97
C ARG A 117 13.78 -4.14 15.67
N THR A 118 14.58 -5.19 15.57
CA THR A 118 15.45 -5.42 14.43
C THR A 118 15.00 -6.66 13.68
N TRP A 119 14.85 -6.51 12.37
CA TRP A 119 14.73 -7.60 11.42
C TRP A 119 16.01 -7.71 10.61
N TYR A 120 16.23 -8.83 9.97
CA TYR A 120 17.40 -9.07 9.12
C TYR A 120 16.96 -9.56 7.76
N VAL A 121 17.37 -8.86 6.71
CA VAL A 121 17.31 -9.37 5.34
C VAL A 121 18.50 -10.31 5.16
N ARG A 122 18.26 -11.55 4.74
CA ARG A 122 19.30 -12.56 4.51
C ARG A 122 19.10 -13.23 3.16
N ALA A 123 20.12 -13.95 2.69
CA ALA A 123 19.96 -14.87 1.57
C ALA A 123 18.89 -15.93 1.88
N GLY A 124 17.93 -16.10 0.99
CA GLY A 124 16.87 -17.08 1.15
C GLY A 124 15.71 -16.84 0.21
N ILE A 125 14.60 -17.55 0.42
CA ILE A 125 13.37 -17.37 -0.33
C ILE A 125 12.39 -16.63 0.56
N ALA A 126 11.67 -15.65 0.01
CA ALA A 126 10.72 -14.87 0.78
C ALA A 126 9.58 -15.78 1.25
N GLN A 127 9.28 -15.72 2.55
CA GLN A 127 8.11 -16.41 3.08
C GLN A 127 6.85 -15.75 2.51
N PRO A 128 5.92 -16.49 1.90
CA PRO A 128 4.71 -15.92 1.34
C PRO A 128 3.75 -15.48 2.46
N GLY A 129 2.94 -14.46 2.19
CA GLY A 129 1.76 -14.15 2.99
C GLY A 129 0.50 -14.88 2.51
N LEU A 130 -0.66 -14.46 3.01
CA LEU A 130 -1.96 -15.07 2.73
C LEU A 130 -2.79 -14.28 1.70
N VAL A 131 -2.31 -13.13 1.22
CA VAL A 131 -3.09 -12.32 0.28
C VAL A 131 -3.21 -13.06 -1.05
N THR A 132 -4.45 -13.26 -1.48
CA THR A 132 -4.79 -13.76 -2.81
C THR A 132 -5.75 -12.80 -3.49
N HIS A 133 -5.83 -12.88 -4.81
CA HIS A 133 -6.72 -12.04 -5.60
C HIS A 133 -7.28 -12.82 -6.79
N ALA A 134 -8.45 -12.39 -7.26
CA ALA A 134 -9.03 -12.83 -8.51
C ALA A 134 -9.46 -11.61 -9.32
N ASP A 135 -8.95 -11.51 -10.55
CA ASP A 135 -9.35 -10.46 -11.49
C ASP A 135 -10.42 -11.00 -12.44
N LEU A 136 -11.69 -10.75 -12.11
CA LEU A 136 -12.83 -11.32 -12.83
C LEU A 136 -13.44 -10.28 -13.78
N ALA A 137 -14.40 -10.71 -14.61
CA ALA A 137 -14.98 -9.86 -15.65
C ALA A 137 -15.62 -8.58 -15.07
N ASN A 138 -16.38 -8.70 -13.97
CA ASN A 138 -17.20 -7.61 -13.43
C ASN A 138 -16.70 -7.07 -12.09
N PHE A 139 -15.72 -7.73 -11.45
CA PHE A 139 -15.19 -7.30 -10.17
C PHE A 139 -13.75 -7.80 -9.96
N VAL A 140 -13.05 -7.16 -9.04
CA VAL A 140 -11.83 -7.68 -8.43
C VAL A 140 -12.19 -8.22 -7.05
N GLU A 141 -11.72 -9.42 -6.74
CA GLU A 141 -11.78 -9.98 -5.39
C GLU A 141 -10.38 -10.02 -4.79
N VAL A 142 -10.25 -9.61 -3.51
CA VAL A 142 -9.01 -9.73 -2.74
C VAL A 142 -9.32 -10.41 -1.42
N SER A 143 -8.62 -11.49 -1.12
CA SER A 143 -8.65 -12.14 0.19
C SER A 143 -7.36 -11.84 0.93
N THR A 144 -7.44 -11.39 2.17
CA THR A 144 -6.28 -11.15 3.04
C THR A 144 -5.98 -12.33 3.98
N GLY A 145 -6.77 -13.40 3.92
CA GLY A 145 -6.79 -14.50 4.90
C GLY A 145 -7.70 -14.24 6.10
N SER A 146 -7.89 -12.98 6.50
CA SER A 146 -8.83 -12.60 7.57
C SER A 146 -10.15 -12.04 7.04
N ALA A 147 -10.15 -11.49 5.83
CA ALA A 147 -11.32 -10.92 5.17
C ALA A 147 -11.25 -11.08 3.65
N THR A 148 -12.41 -11.06 3.00
CA THR A 148 -12.54 -11.02 1.54
C THR A 148 -13.25 -9.74 1.13
N PHE A 149 -12.70 -9.05 0.13
CA PHE A 149 -13.19 -7.77 -0.37
C PHE A 149 -13.52 -7.90 -1.85
N ARG A 150 -14.70 -7.41 -2.25
CA ARG A 150 -15.11 -7.35 -3.65
C ARG A 150 -15.24 -5.89 -4.10
N LEU A 151 -14.59 -5.55 -5.20
CA LEU A 151 -14.64 -4.21 -5.81
C LEU A 151 -15.22 -4.31 -7.22
N SER A 152 -16.26 -3.55 -7.50
CA SER A 152 -16.89 -3.55 -8.82
C SER A 152 -15.97 -2.97 -9.89
N LYS A 153 -16.06 -3.51 -11.10
CA LYS A 153 -15.53 -2.93 -12.33
C LYS A 153 -16.57 -2.16 -13.15
N VAL A 154 -17.85 -2.23 -12.74
CA VAL A 154 -18.98 -1.71 -13.51
C VAL A 154 -19.43 -0.36 -12.96
N ASN A 155 -19.77 -0.31 -11.67
CA ASN A 155 -20.20 0.91 -10.99
C ASN A 155 -19.20 1.25 -9.90
N TYR A 156 -18.98 2.54 -9.62
CA TYR A 156 -18.12 2.87 -8.49
C TYR A 156 -18.86 2.54 -7.19
N THR A 157 -18.25 1.65 -6.41
CA THR A 157 -18.59 1.34 -5.02
C THR A 157 -17.28 1.30 -4.24
N VAL A 158 -17.31 1.63 -2.94
CA VAL A 158 -16.12 1.46 -2.08
C VAL A 158 -15.79 -0.03 -1.99
N PHE A 159 -16.80 -0.83 -1.66
CA PHE A 159 -16.81 -2.29 -1.78
C PHE A 159 -18.21 -2.72 -2.19
N ASP A 160 -18.33 -3.70 -3.08
CA ASP A 160 -19.60 -4.40 -3.34
C ASP A 160 -19.97 -5.33 -2.19
N GLU A 161 -18.95 -5.91 -1.55
CA GLU A 161 -19.11 -6.86 -0.46
C GLU A 161 -17.81 -6.92 0.34
N VAL A 162 -17.93 -7.00 1.67
CA VAL A 162 -16.84 -7.40 2.55
C VAL A 162 -17.30 -8.58 3.39
N ARG A 163 -16.50 -9.64 3.44
CA ARG A 163 -16.73 -10.81 4.29
C ARG A 163 -15.65 -10.95 5.35
N ILE A 164 -16.05 -11.18 6.60
CA ILE A 164 -15.15 -11.50 7.72
C ILE A 164 -15.66 -12.79 8.37
N GLY A 165 -14.79 -13.79 8.49
CA GLY A 165 -15.22 -15.13 8.98
C GLY A 165 -16.34 -15.75 8.12
N GLY A 166 -16.37 -15.46 6.82
CA GLY A 166 -17.39 -15.92 5.87
C GLY A 166 -18.71 -15.13 5.89
N GLN A 167 -18.94 -14.28 6.90
CA GLN A 167 -20.16 -13.47 7.03
C GLN A 167 -20.02 -12.15 6.29
N VAL A 168 -21.06 -11.75 5.56
CA VAL A 168 -21.11 -10.42 4.93
C VAL A 168 -21.28 -9.36 6.02
N VAL A 169 -20.38 -8.39 6.07
CA VAL A 169 -20.39 -7.30 7.07
C VAL A 169 -20.79 -5.94 6.47
N THR A 170 -21.01 -5.87 5.16
CA THR A 170 -21.54 -4.69 4.47
C THR A 170 -23.06 -4.71 4.45
N ALA A 171 -23.70 -3.62 4.89
CA ALA A 171 -25.16 -3.45 4.79
C ALA A 171 -25.65 -3.10 3.35
N GLY A 172 -24.71 -2.75 2.48
CA GLY A 172 -24.92 -2.42 1.07
C GLY A 172 -23.58 -1.96 0.46
N PRO A 173 -23.53 -1.69 -0.84
CA PRO A 173 -22.32 -1.13 -1.43
C PRO A 173 -22.06 0.27 -0.87
N GLY A 174 -20.86 0.51 -0.36
CA GLY A 174 -20.43 1.87 0.01
C GLY A 174 -20.34 2.77 -1.22
N ALA A 175 -20.53 4.08 -1.08
CA ALA A 175 -20.58 5.03 -2.20
C ALA A 175 -19.67 6.25 -1.99
N LEU A 176 -19.30 6.89 -3.11
CA LEU A 176 -18.74 8.24 -3.10
C LEU A 176 -19.89 9.22 -3.30
N GLU A 177 -20.20 10.01 -2.27
CA GLU A 177 -21.17 11.09 -2.38
C GLU A 177 -20.45 12.42 -2.53
N VAL A 178 -20.79 13.13 -3.60
CA VAL A 178 -20.33 14.49 -3.85
C VAL A 178 -21.55 15.34 -4.13
N ARG A 179 -21.61 16.54 -3.54
CA ARG A 179 -22.67 17.51 -3.81
C ARG A 179 -22.12 18.74 -4.49
N ASP A 180 -22.88 19.29 -5.43
CA ASP A 180 -22.57 20.61 -5.99
C ASP A 180 -22.96 21.73 -5.03
N VAL A 181 -22.70 22.99 -5.43
CA VAL A 181 -23.05 24.17 -4.60
C VAL A 181 -24.54 24.36 -4.39
N ALA A 182 -25.39 23.75 -5.22
CA ALA A 182 -26.83 23.76 -5.08
C ALA A 182 -27.33 22.57 -4.22
N GLY A 183 -26.42 21.72 -3.71
CA GLY A 183 -26.72 20.56 -2.89
C GLY A 183 -27.12 19.30 -3.67
N ASN A 184 -27.09 19.34 -5.01
CA ASN A 184 -27.44 18.20 -5.84
C ASN A 184 -26.33 17.15 -5.82
N LEU A 185 -26.70 15.87 -5.86
CA LEU A 185 -25.74 14.79 -6.01
C LEU A 185 -25.06 14.85 -7.37
N VAL A 186 -23.73 14.76 -7.35
CA VAL A 186 -22.89 14.69 -8.54
C VAL A 186 -22.73 13.22 -8.93
N PRO A 187 -23.11 12.83 -10.16
CA PRO A 187 -22.92 11.47 -10.63
C PRO A 187 -21.45 11.05 -10.67
N VAL A 188 -21.18 9.87 -10.12
CA VAL A 188 -19.86 9.23 -10.17
C VAL A 188 -19.84 8.23 -11.33
N THR A 189 -18.86 8.37 -12.22
CA THR A 189 -18.65 7.41 -13.31
C THR A 189 -17.32 6.70 -13.12
N LEU A 190 -17.35 5.38 -12.93
CA LEU A 190 -16.14 4.56 -12.93
C LEU A 190 -15.59 4.47 -14.35
N THR A 191 -14.28 4.65 -14.51
CA THR A 191 -13.60 4.59 -15.81
C THR A 191 -12.55 3.50 -15.90
N GLY A 192 -12.10 2.96 -14.76
CA GLY A 192 -11.12 1.88 -14.74
C GLY A 192 -10.99 1.26 -13.36
N THR A 193 -10.71 -0.04 -13.35
CA THR A 193 -10.34 -0.80 -12.16
C THR A 193 -9.23 -1.75 -12.56
N VAL A 194 -8.08 -1.65 -11.90
CA VAL A 194 -6.90 -2.48 -12.19
C VAL A 194 -6.20 -2.88 -10.89
N ILE A 195 -5.57 -4.05 -10.88
CA ILE A 195 -4.65 -4.42 -9.80
C ILE A 195 -3.29 -3.80 -10.13
N GLU A 196 -2.88 -2.79 -9.37
CA GLU A 196 -1.65 -2.01 -9.61
C GLU A 196 -0.40 -2.67 -8.99
N ASP A 197 -0.59 -3.46 -7.93
CA ASP A 197 0.47 -4.18 -7.26
C ASP A 197 -0.05 -5.55 -6.80
N VAL A 198 0.67 -6.61 -7.17
CA VAL A 198 0.29 -7.99 -6.86
C VAL A 198 1.32 -8.58 -5.91
N GLY A 199 0.84 -9.17 -4.81
CA GLY A 199 1.66 -10.05 -4.01
C GLY A 199 0.96 -10.58 -2.78
N THR A 200 1.63 -11.52 -2.11
CA THR A 200 1.07 -12.32 -1.03
C THR A 200 1.09 -11.61 0.32
N VAL A 201 1.85 -10.51 0.46
CA VAL A 201 1.85 -9.66 1.65
C VAL A 201 1.00 -8.41 1.46
N ARG A 202 1.07 -7.81 0.27
CA ARG A 202 0.30 -6.62 -0.10
C ARG A 202 -0.19 -6.73 -1.54
N THR A 203 -1.48 -6.46 -1.72
CA THR A 203 -2.09 -6.22 -3.03
C THR A 203 -2.70 -4.82 -3.05
N VAL A 204 -2.56 -4.12 -4.17
CA VAL A 204 -3.13 -2.78 -4.37
C VAL A 204 -4.09 -2.80 -5.55
N VAL A 205 -5.35 -2.45 -5.29
CA VAL A 205 -6.35 -2.23 -6.34
C VAL A 205 -6.54 -0.74 -6.55
N LYS A 206 -6.48 -0.29 -7.80
CA LYS A 206 -6.73 1.09 -8.20
C LYS A 206 -8.05 1.18 -8.95
N GLN A 207 -8.92 2.07 -8.50
CA GLN A 207 -10.09 2.53 -9.25
C GLN A 207 -9.87 3.97 -9.73
N THR A 208 -10.24 4.26 -10.96
CA THR A 208 -10.24 5.62 -11.53
C THR A 208 -11.63 5.95 -12.03
N GLY A 209 -12.05 7.20 -11.87
CA GLY A 209 -13.36 7.64 -12.34
C GLY A 209 -13.48 9.14 -12.49
N ARG A 210 -14.70 9.59 -12.73
CA ARG A 210 -15.05 10.98 -13.03
C ARG A 210 -16.24 11.47 -12.24
N LEU A 211 -16.19 12.75 -11.91
CA LEU A 211 -17.29 13.58 -11.44
C LEU A 211 -17.61 14.57 -12.57
N ALA A 212 -18.33 14.10 -13.59
CA ALA A 212 -18.40 14.77 -14.89
C ALA A 212 -18.93 16.21 -14.81
N SER A 213 -19.94 16.47 -13.97
CA SER A 213 -20.51 17.81 -13.80
C SER A 213 -19.57 18.81 -13.11
N LEU A 214 -18.53 18.32 -12.43
CA LEU A 214 -17.50 19.15 -11.80
C LEU A 214 -16.23 19.27 -12.65
N GLY A 215 -16.12 18.51 -13.75
CA GLY A 215 -14.89 18.44 -14.55
C GLY A 215 -13.71 17.87 -13.76
N LEU A 216 -13.96 16.96 -12.82
CA LEU A 216 -12.94 16.34 -11.98
C LEU A 216 -12.80 14.85 -12.28
N ASP A 217 -11.56 14.37 -12.28
CA ASP A 217 -11.19 12.96 -12.26
C ASP A 217 -10.85 12.57 -10.81
N PHE A 218 -11.08 11.31 -10.44
CA PHE A 218 -10.61 10.77 -9.17
C PHE A 218 -9.83 9.47 -9.37
N THR A 219 -8.95 9.19 -8.41
CA THR A 219 -8.24 7.93 -8.26
C THR A 219 -8.35 7.46 -6.82
N VAL A 220 -8.72 6.20 -6.61
CA VAL A 220 -8.68 5.55 -5.30
C VAL A 220 -7.76 4.35 -5.37
N ARG A 221 -6.81 4.25 -4.42
CA ARG A 221 -6.00 3.05 -4.22
C ARG A 221 -6.36 2.39 -2.90
N TYR A 222 -6.74 1.13 -2.98
CA TYR A 222 -7.02 0.29 -1.82
C TYR A 222 -5.81 -0.62 -1.57
N PHE A 223 -5.25 -0.52 -0.37
CA PHE A 223 -4.10 -1.32 0.05
C PHE A 223 -4.59 -2.44 0.99
N PHE A 224 -4.52 -3.67 0.50
CA PHE A 224 -4.86 -4.88 1.24
C PHE A 224 -3.57 -5.50 1.77
N TRP A 225 -3.57 -5.88 3.05
CA TRP A 225 -2.42 -6.46 3.72
C TRP A 225 -2.75 -7.82 4.30
N ASN A 226 -1.77 -8.72 4.26
CA ASN A 226 -1.85 -10.06 4.82
C ASN A 226 -2.37 -10.06 6.26
N GLY A 227 -3.35 -10.90 6.57
CA GLY A 227 -3.93 -11.06 7.91
C GLY A 227 -4.78 -9.87 8.40
N SER A 228 -4.95 -8.82 7.59
CA SER A 228 -5.68 -7.61 7.97
C SER A 228 -7.11 -7.62 7.46
N HIS A 229 -8.08 -7.30 8.32
CA HIS A 229 -9.43 -6.93 7.90
C HIS A 229 -9.55 -5.42 7.64
N ASP A 230 -8.55 -4.63 8.01
CA ASP A 230 -8.48 -3.21 7.68
C ASP A 230 -7.90 -2.99 6.28
N VAL A 231 -8.48 -2.03 5.57
CA VAL A 231 -8.04 -1.57 4.24
C VAL A 231 -7.70 -0.10 4.32
N LYS A 232 -6.52 0.28 3.82
CA LYS A 232 -6.19 1.70 3.62
C LYS A 232 -6.70 2.14 2.25
N GLY A 233 -7.53 3.19 2.22
CA GLY A 233 -7.87 3.92 1.00
C GLY A 233 -7.01 5.17 0.85
N ASP A 234 -6.39 5.36 -0.30
CA ASP A 234 -5.77 6.63 -0.71
C ASP A 234 -6.61 7.24 -1.83
N PHE A 235 -7.30 8.34 -1.51
CA PHE A 235 -8.20 9.02 -2.42
C PHE A 235 -7.53 10.30 -2.94
N ARG A 236 -7.50 10.44 -4.27
CA ARG A 236 -6.97 11.62 -4.95
C ARG A 236 -8.02 12.17 -5.91
N LEU A 237 -8.22 13.47 -5.85
CA LEU A 237 -9.05 14.24 -6.76
C LEU A 237 -8.16 15.11 -7.64
N GLU A 238 -8.44 15.15 -8.94
CA GLU A 238 -7.65 15.89 -9.91
C GLU A 238 -8.56 16.65 -10.87
N LYS A 239 -8.20 17.88 -11.21
CA LYS A 239 -8.74 18.58 -12.37
C LYS A 239 -7.78 18.36 -13.52
N LYS A 240 -8.18 17.59 -14.55
CA LYS A 240 -7.45 17.62 -15.82
C LYS A 240 -7.76 18.96 -16.49
N GLY A 241 -6.73 19.71 -16.87
CA GLY A 241 -6.86 21.05 -17.45
C GLY A 241 -7.78 21.08 -18.69
N SER A 242 -8.40 22.18 -19.14
CA SER A 242 -8.29 23.62 -18.82
C SER A 242 -6.92 24.10 -18.34
N ASN A 243 -5.86 23.57 -18.94
CA ASN A 243 -4.66 24.36 -19.10
C ASN A 243 -4.96 25.21 -20.33
N GLY A 244 -5.10 26.51 -20.12
CA GLY A 244 -5.68 27.43 -21.08
C GLY A 244 -5.22 27.20 -22.51
N GLU A 245 -6.19 27.15 -23.42
CA GLU A 245 -5.98 27.79 -24.71
C GLU A 245 -5.59 29.24 -24.40
N MET A 246 -4.28 29.48 -24.46
CA MET A 246 -3.61 30.78 -24.52
C MET A 246 -4.02 31.83 -23.48
N GLY A 247 -3.15 31.97 -22.47
CA GLY A 247 -2.85 33.26 -21.84
C GLY A 247 -3.78 33.68 -20.72
N TYR A 248 -3.55 33.19 -19.51
CA TYR A 248 -3.52 33.99 -18.27
C TYR A 248 -3.11 33.04 -17.14
N MET A 249 -1.88 33.20 -16.65
CA MET A 249 -1.45 32.54 -15.42
C MET A 249 -2.26 33.10 -14.24
N GLY A 250 -2.75 32.22 -13.38
CA GLY A 250 -3.32 32.58 -12.08
C GLY A 250 -4.79 32.98 -12.12
N SER A 251 -5.69 32.02 -12.27
CA SER A 251 -7.09 32.20 -11.89
C SER A 251 -7.24 31.85 -10.40
N THR A 252 -7.28 32.89 -9.56
CA THR A 252 -7.62 32.90 -8.13
C THR A 252 -9.12 32.72 -7.88
N ILE A 253 -9.79 31.83 -8.63
CA ILE A 253 -11.17 31.47 -8.30
C ILE A 253 -11.11 30.37 -7.26
N ASP A 254 -11.25 30.77 -5.99
CA ASP A 254 -11.60 29.88 -4.90
C ASP A 254 -12.76 28.99 -5.35
N HIS A 255 -12.50 27.69 -5.54
CA HIS A 255 -13.53 26.76 -5.97
C HIS A 255 -14.42 26.41 -4.76
N PRO A 256 -15.70 26.80 -4.74
CA PRO A 256 -16.60 26.54 -3.61
C PRO A 256 -16.95 25.06 -3.41
N HIS A 257 -16.55 24.18 -4.34
CA HIS A 257 -17.00 22.78 -4.41
C HIS A 257 -16.25 21.79 -3.51
N LEU A 258 -15.19 22.20 -2.80
CA LEU A 258 -14.38 21.29 -1.98
C LEU A 258 -14.81 21.24 -0.50
N GLN A 259 -15.90 21.91 -0.11
CA GLN A 259 -16.29 22.01 1.30
C GLN A 259 -16.97 20.73 1.85
N ASP A 260 -17.51 19.85 0.97
CA ASP A 260 -18.38 18.74 1.39
C ASP A 260 -17.98 17.35 0.89
N LEU A 261 -16.70 17.12 0.56
CA LEU A 261 -16.26 15.76 0.19
C LEU A 261 -16.29 14.84 1.42
N LYS A 262 -17.22 13.87 1.43
CA LYS A 262 -17.31 12.84 2.46
C LYS A 262 -17.38 11.46 1.81
N VAL A 263 -16.57 10.53 2.34
CA VAL A 263 -16.76 9.10 2.07
C VAL A 263 -17.85 8.63 3.01
N VAL A 264 -18.94 8.07 2.47
CA VAL A 264 -20.06 7.55 3.25
C VAL A 264 -20.00 6.03 3.18
N GLY A 265 -19.92 5.38 4.34
CA GLY A 265 -19.84 3.94 4.51
C GLY A 265 -20.82 3.44 5.56
#